data_AF-A0A7R9TKV0-F1
#
_entry.id   AF-A0A7R9TKV0-F1
#
_cell.length_a   1.000
_cell.length_b   1.000
_cell.length_c   1.000
_cell.angle_alpha   90.00
_cell.angle_beta   90.00
_cell.angle_gamma   90.00
#
_symmetry.space_group_name_H-M   'P 1'
#
loop_
_entity.id
_entity.type
_entity.pdbx_description
1 polymer ?
#
loop_
_entity_poly.entity_id
_entity_poly.type
_entity_poly.pdbx_seq_one_letter_code
_entity_poly.pdbx_strand_id
1 'polypeptide(L)'
;AAAAAAAAAAASPADCRECVAIGSLPYDAAERVQGWLFAAGASLHRVEIRPIDAGASGGHAEDHGFGLFVKKNEDDAKNAEESETQKTSSAAGAAAWLFGGGAKPVVLASVPMRLAVSADAAANHDTPAGAVFREMLESGEIDERLAVMLLLIVERRRGEGSPIKAYVDALPKPGEHKTPLFYDANEMKALRGTNLHRAVSAQRRRLASVLKDSAIPAGKKLMRAVASHVPPEEREKKTGGGWLPWWLGGGNGKRDLRRRRATKPSAKPITMDEFLWAYATFWSRALALPIGPDPEASGAVEAIVPGIDFANHSCARPNARWAVANASGREGATAGEPTVTLECLSVPGPGEEVLISYGDKPNEELLFVHGFAERENPHDALVLHPHWMKHADDDDDGGG
;
A
#
# COMPACT_ATOMS: atom_id res chain seq x y z
N ALA A 1 25.60 60.87 6.68
CA ALA A 1 24.89 60.98 5.38
C ALA A 1 25.48 60.06 4.30
N ALA A 2 25.82 58.79 4.62
CA ALA A 2 26.24 57.80 3.61
C ALA A 2 26.00 56.33 4.05
N ALA A 3 25.02 56.07 4.93
CA ALA A 3 24.78 54.72 5.46
C ALA A 3 23.29 54.34 5.61
N ALA A 4 22.37 55.07 4.97
CA ALA A 4 20.92 54.80 5.06
C ALA A 4 20.23 54.65 3.67
N ALA A 5 21.01 54.52 2.59
CA ALA A 5 20.49 54.49 1.21
C ALA A 5 20.84 53.19 0.46
N ALA A 6 21.21 52.12 1.16
CA ALA A 6 21.54 50.82 0.56
C ALA A 6 20.59 49.67 0.99
N ALA A 7 19.42 50.00 1.55
CA ALA A 7 18.45 49.01 2.05
C ALA A 7 17.10 49.00 1.29
N ALA A 8 17.02 49.65 0.13
CA ALA A 8 15.74 49.85 -0.59
C ALA A 8 15.79 49.44 -2.08
N ALA A 9 16.64 48.49 -2.46
CA ALA A 9 16.78 48.03 -3.86
C ALA A 9 16.91 46.51 -4.02
N ALA A 10 16.23 45.72 -3.20
CA ALA A 10 16.14 44.26 -3.35
C ALA A 10 14.73 43.70 -3.15
N ALA A 11 13.69 44.48 -3.49
CA ALA A 11 12.34 43.96 -3.61
C ALA A 11 12.17 43.31 -4.99
N SER A 12 12.53 42.03 -5.10
CA SER A 12 12.13 41.17 -6.21
C SER A 12 10.78 40.51 -5.87
N PRO A 13 9.78 40.51 -6.77
CA PRO A 13 8.49 39.89 -6.52
C PRO A 13 8.58 38.39 -6.85
N ALA A 14 8.90 37.58 -5.86
CA ALA A 14 8.84 36.12 -5.99
C ALA A 14 8.31 35.52 -4.68
N ASP A 15 7.00 35.59 -4.52
CA ASP A 15 6.24 34.62 -3.73
C ASP A 15 4.84 34.52 -4.36
N CYS A 16 4.84 34.08 -5.63
CA CYS A 16 3.68 33.38 -6.15
C CYS A 16 3.55 32.12 -5.29
N ARG A 17 2.72 32.17 -4.24
CA ARG A 17 2.17 30.98 -3.62
C ARG A 17 1.65 30.10 -4.76
N GLU A 18 2.40 29.05 -5.08
CA GLU A 18 1.89 27.97 -5.91
C GLU A 18 0.57 27.54 -5.26
N CYS A 19 -0.51 27.69 -6.02
CA CYS A 19 -1.80 27.15 -5.61
C CYS A 19 -1.61 25.64 -5.49
N VAL A 20 -1.35 25.18 -4.27
CA VAL A 20 -1.36 23.77 -3.87
C VAL A 20 -2.63 23.18 -4.47
N ALA A 21 -2.46 22.31 -5.47
CA ALA A 21 -3.57 21.78 -6.22
C ALA A 21 -4.53 21.10 -5.25
N ILE A 22 -5.80 21.52 -5.26
CA ILE A 22 -6.92 20.92 -4.52
C ILE A 22 -6.87 19.41 -4.81
N GLY A 23 -6.39 18.59 -3.87
CA GLY A 23 -6.05 17.18 -4.09
C GLY A 23 -4.66 16.73 -3.61
N SER A 24 -3.80 17.62 -3.12
CA SER A 24 -2.43 17.31 -2.66
C SER A 24 -2.26 17.22 -1.14
N LEU A 25 -3.32 17.51 -0.35
CA LEU A 25 -3.27 17.35 1.09
C LEU A 25 -3.45 15.87 1.48
N PRO A 26 -2.70 15.34 2.45
CA PRO A 26 -2.83 13.95 2.92
C PRO A 26 -4.28 13.57 3.28
N TYR A 27 -5.03 14.49 3.90
CA TYR A 27 -6.44 14.29 4.22
C TYR A 27 -7.34 14.08 2.99
N ASP A 28 -7.12 14.83 1.90
CA ASP A 28 -7.90 14.64 0.66
C ASP A 28 -7.64 13.26 0.05
N ALA A 29 -6.39 12.77 0.14
CA ALA A 29 -6.04 11.43 -0.35
C ALA A 29 -6.71 10.33 0.48
N ALA A 30 -6.72 10.49 1.81
CA ALA A 30 -7.44 9.59 2.71
C ALA A 30 -8.96 9.57 2.43
N GLU A 31 -9.58 10.72 2.17
CA GLU A 31 -11.00 10.79 1.81
C GLU A 31 -11.28 10.09 0.48
N ARG A 32 -10.44 10.32 -0.54
CA ARG A 32 -10.60 9.69 -1.86
C ARG A 32 -10.53 8.17 -1.81
N VAL A 33 -9.52 7.61 -1.12
CA VAL A 33 -9.39 6.16 -1.02
C VAL A 33 -10.54 5.53 -0.24
N GLN A 34 -11.02 6.20 0.82
CA GLN A 34 -12.21 5.75 1.56
C GLN A 34 -13.46 5.78 0.69
N GLY A 35 -13.71 6.88 -0.03
CA GLY A 35 -14.84 7.00 -0.95
C GLY A 35 -14.83 5.91 -2.02
N TRP A 36 -13.65 5.60 -2.57
CA TRP A 36 -13.46 4.49 -3.51
C TRP A 36 -13.74 3.13 -2.86
N LEU A 37 -13.21 2.86 -1.66
CA LEU A 37 -13.46 1.62 -0.92
C LEU A 37 -14.96 1.41 -0.67
N PHE A 38 -15.68 2.44 -0.21
CA PHE A 38 -17.12 2.38 -0.01
C PHE A 38 -17.88 2.10 -1.31
N ALA A 39 -17.56 2.80 -2.40
CA ALA A 39 -18.19 2.59 -3.70
C ALA A 39 -17.91 1.19 -4.26
N ALA A 40 -16.76 0.60 -3.93
CA ALA A 40 -16.36 -0.74 -4.32
C ALA A 40 -16.96 -1.86 -3.43
N GLY A 41 -17.69 -1.49 -2.38
CA GLY A 41 -18.40 -2.41 -1.49
C GLY A 41 -17.60 -2.86 -0.25
N ALA A 42 -16.51 -2.17 0.10
CA ALA A 42 -15.89 -2.32 1.41
C ALA A 42 -16.67 -1.54 2.48
N SER A 43 -16.55 -1.98 3.73
CA SER A 43 -17.15 -1.34 4.90
C SER A 43 -16.06 -0.91 5.87
N LEU A 44 -16.01 0.38 6.16
CA LEU A 44 -15.21 0.96 7.23
C LEU A 44 -16.18 1.58 8.26
N HIS A 45 -17.00 0.73 8.89
CA HIS A 45 -18.12 1.18 9.73
C HIS A 45 -17.62 1.97 10.94
N ARG A 46 -16.62 1.44 11.64
CA ARG A 46 -16.14 1.97 12.94
C ARG A 46 -14.81 2.70 12.84
N VAL A 47 -14.15 2.61 11.69
CA VAL A 47 -12.81 3.16 11.49
C VAL A 47 -12.78 4.08 10.29
N GLU A 48 -11.81 4.98 10.29
CA GLU A 48 -11.51 5.89 9.19
C GLU A 48 -10.01 5.86 8.89
N ILE A 49 -9.66 6.03 7.63
CA ILE A 49 -8.28 6.23 7.19
C ILE A 49 -7.95 7.71 7.42
N ARG A 50 -6.85 7.98 8.13
CA ARG A 50 -6.37 9.35 8.36
C ARG A 50 -4.85 9.42 8.22
N PRO A 51 -4.30 10.58 7.82
CA PRO A 51 -2.89 10.85 8.01
C PRO A 51 -2.53 10.71 9.49
N ILE A 52 -1.37 10.16 9.78
CA ILE A 52 -0.83 10.15 11.15
C ILE A 52 -0.42 11.60 11.46
N ASP A 53 -1.15 12.28 12.35
CA ASP A 53 -0.89 13.69 12.68
C ASP A 53 0.50 13.86 13.35
N ALA A 54 1.35 14.73 12.79
CA ALA A 54 2.66 15.15 13.36
C ALA A 54 2.56 16.00 14.64
N GLY A 55 1.33 16.24 15.13
CA GLY A 55 1.00 17.22 16.16
C GLY A 55 1.33 16.81 17.61
N ALA A 56 1.80 15.60 17.85
CA ALA A 56 2.33 15.18 19.16
C ALA A 56 3.87 15.29 19.27
N SER A 57 4.56 15.53 18.15
CA SER A 57 6.02 15.40 18.05
C SER A 57 6.71 16.45 17.17
N GLY A 58 6.07 17.59 16.88
CA GLY A 58 6.74 18.75 16.27
C GLY A 58 7.30 18.54 14.86
N GLY A 59 6.85 17.50 14.14
CA GLY A 59 7.22 17.23 12.75
C GLY A 59 6.28 17.92 11.73
N HIS A 60 6.66 17.93 10.46
CA HIS A 60 5.78 18.36 9.38
C HIS A 60 4.74 17.25 9.08
N ALA A 61 3.48 17.61 8.86
CA ALA A 61 2.38 16.67 8.59
C ALA A 61 2.57 15.80 7.33
N GLU A 62 3.59 16.11 6.51
CA GLU A 62 3.96 15.37 5.29
C GLU A 62 4.93 14.20 5.57
N ASP A 63 5.46 14.08 6.80
CA ASP A 63 6.44 13.05 7.18
C ASP A 63 5.80 11.73 7.67
N HIS A 64 4.48 11.65 7.75
CA HIS A 64 3.80 10.47 8.30
C HIS A 64 2.76 9.92 7.31
N GLY A 65 2.78 8.60 7.15
CA GLY A 65 1.86 7.88 6.28
C GLY A 65 0.42 7.88 6.79
N PHE A 66 -0.37 6.93 6.32
CA PHE A 66 -1.74 6.73 6.78
C PHE A 66 -1.80 5.73 7.94
N GLY A 67 -2.84 5.87 8.77
CA GLY A 67 -3.26 4.90 9.77
C GLY A 67 -4.77 4.70 9.73
N LEU A 68 -5.24 3.65 10.41
CA LEU A 68 -6.65 3.43 10.69
C LEU A 68 -6.98 3.91 12.10
N PHE A 69 -8.01 4.72 12.25
CA PHE A 69 -8.43 5.28 13.54
C PHE A 69 -9.89 4.97 13.82
N VAL A 70 -10.26 4.73 15.07
CA VAL A 70 -11.67 4.59 15.46
C VAL A 70 -12.35 5.94 15.27
N LYS A 71 -13.51 5.95 14.60
CA LYS A 71 -14.27 7.19 14.35
C LYS A 71 -14.68 7.83 15.67
N LYS A 72 -14.59 9.16 15.73
CA LYS A 72 -15.22 9.96 16.79
C LYS A 72 -16.69 10.13 16.45
N ASN A 73 -17.60 9.44 17.13
CA ASN A 73 -19.02 9.77 17.02
C ASN A 73 -19.28 11.10 17.76
N GLU A 74 -20.17 11.95 17.24
CA GLU A 74 -20.61 13.17 17.92
C GLU A 74 -21.29 12.88 19.28
N ASP A 75 -21.87 11.68 19.44
CA ASP A 75 -22.52 11.23 20.68
C ASP A 75 -21.53 10.76 21.76
N ASP A 76 -20.35 10.26 21.38
CA ASP A 76 -19.34 9.75 22.33
C ASP A 76 -18.55 10.88 23.00
N ALA A 77 -18.52 12.08 22.40
CA ALA A 77 -17.93 13.28 23.00
C ALA A 77 -18.63 13.70 24.30
N LYS A 78 -19.91 13.33 24.49
CA LYS A 78 -20.65 13.60 25.74
C LYS A 78 -20.40 12.56 26.83
N ASN A 79 -20.00 11.34 26.48
CA ASN A 79 -19.68 10.28 27.44
C ASN A 79 -18.21 10.27 27.86
N ALA A 80 -17.32 10.88 27.06
CA ALA A 80 -15.89 10.96 27.36
C ALA A 80 -15.57 11.88 28.57
N GLU A 81 -16.44 12.83 28.91
CA GLU A 81 -16.27 13.68 30.11
C GLU A 81 -16.62 12.96 31.42
N GLU A 82 -17.32 11.81 31.39
CA GLU A 82 -17.68 11.05 32.60
C GLU A 82 -16.72 9.89 32.92
N SER A 83 -15.75 9.57 32.05
CA SER A 83 -14.88 8.39 32.20
C SER A 83 -13.44 8.68 32.64
N GLU A 84 -13.11 9.92 33.04
CA GLU A 84 -11.76 10.27 33.51
C GLU A 84 -11.39 9.70 34.90
N THR A 85 -12.32 9.03 35.59
CA THR A 85 -12.09 8.47 36.94
C THR A 85 -11.92 6.96 36.98
N GLN A 86 -11.13 6.34 36.07
CA GLN A 86 -10.52 5.03 36.35
C GLN A 86 -9.44 4.64 35.34
N LYS A 87 -8.19 5.04 35.59
CA LYS A 87 -7.01 4.39 35.02
C LYS A 87 -6.10 3.90 36.13
N THR A 88 -6.14 2.59 36.40
CA THR A 88 -5.03 1.87 37.04
C THR A 88 -4.86 0.49 36.40
N SER A 89 -3.71 0.34 35.71
CA SER A 89 -2.86 -0.84 35.51
C SER A 89 -3.47 -2.26 35.58
N SER A 90 -3.14 -3.09 34.59
CA SER A 90 -2.21 -4.22 34.82
C SER A 90 -1.74 -4.88 33.52
N ALA A 91 -0.45 -5.17 33.47
CA ALA A 91 0.30 -5.73 32.34
C ALA A 91 0.28 -7.27 32.28
N ALA A 92 -0.84 -7.91 32.64
CA ALA A 92 -0.91 -9.39 32.74
C ALA A 92 -1.81 -10.05 31.69
N GLY A 93 -2.22 -9.33 30.64
CA GLY A 93 -3.20 -9.83 29.67
C GLY A 93 -2.62 -10.55 28.44
N ALA A 94 -1.34 -10.38 28.12
CA ALA A 94 -0.79 -10.78 26.82
C ALA A 94 -0.79 -12.30 26.53
N ALA A 95 -0.77 -13.15 27.57
CA ALA A 95 -0.70 -14.61 27.38
C ALA A 95 -2.07 -15.31 27.20
N ALA A 96 -3.19 -14.64 27.53
CA ALA A 96 -4.53 -15.18 27.33
C ALA A 96 -5.09 -14.91 25.90
N TRP A 97 -4.35 -14.17 25.06
CA TRP A 97 -4.73 -13.78 23.70
C TRP A 97 -4.73 -14.93 22.68
N LEU A 98 -4.00 -16.03 22.95
CA LEU A 98 -3.80 -17.12 21.99
C LEU A 98 -4.77 -18.29 22.15
N PHE A 99 -5.42 -18.48 23.32
CA PHE A 99 -6.33 -19.60 23.53
C PHE A 99 -7.51 -19.24 24.47
N GLY A 100 -8.72 -19.20 23.88
CA GLY A 100 -9.95 -19.58 24.58
C GLY A 100 -10.62 -18.54 25.48
N GLY A 101 -11.26 -17.54 24.90
CA GLY A 101 -12.32 -16.76 25.55
C GLY A 101 -13.49 -16.56 24.59
N GLY A 102 -14.69 -17.02 24.93
CA GLY A 102 -15.89 -17.06 24.06
C GLY A 102 -16.49 -15.70 23.68
N ALA A 103 -15.73 -14.61 23.74
CA ALA A 103 -16.16 -13.30 23.25
C ALA A 103 -16.11 -13.30 21.72
N LYS A 104 -17.24 -12.99 21.07
CA LYS A 104 -17.28 -12.85 19.62
C LYS A 104 -16.48 -11.60 19.21
N PRO A 105 -15.55 -11.69 18.25
CA PRO A 105 -14.81 -10.53 17.78
C PRO A 105 -15.76 -9.49 17.17
N VAL A 106 -15.44 -8.22 17.39
CA VAL A 106 -16.13 -7.08 16.78
C VAL A 106 -15.41 -6.70 15.49
N VAL A 107 -16.15 -6.72 14.38
CA VAL A 107 -15.64 -6.29 13.07
C VAL A 107 -15.61 -4.76 13.00
N LEU A 108 -14.43 -4.21 12.77
CA LEU A 108 -14.15 -2.78 12.61
C LEU A 108 -14.28 -2.34 11.14
N ALA A 109 -13.73 -3.16 10.24
CA ALA A 109 -13.77 -2.98 8.79
C ALA A 109 -13.86 -4.35 8.08
N SER A 110 -14.37 -4.35 6.84
CA SER A 110 -14.43 -5.53 5.99
C SER A 110 -14.21 -5.16 4.52
N VAL A 111 -13.35 -5.90 3.84
CA VAL A 111 -12.97 -5.69 2.44
C VAL A 111 -13.22 -6.99 1.67
N PRO A 112 -14.11 -7.00 0.66
CA PRO A 112 -14.32 -8.16 -0.19
C PRO A 112 -13.05 -8.56 -0.93
N MET A 113 -12.80 -9.86 -1.08
CA MET A 113 -11.56 -10.37 -1.67
C MET A 113 -11.33 -9.91 -3.11
N ARG A 114 -12.40 -9.62 -3.89
CA ARG A 114 -12.27 -9.05 -5.25
C ARG A 114 -11.55 -7.70 -5.30
N LEU A 115 -11.41 -7.00 -4.16
CA LEU A 115 -10.66 -5.73 -4.09
C LEU A 115 -9.18 -5.92 -3.79
N ALA A 116 -8.76 -7.14 -3.43
CA ALA A 116 -7.36 -7.42 -3.14
C ALA A 116 -6.50 -7.32 -4.40
N VAL A 117 -5.31 -6.74 -4.27
CA VAL A 117 -4.29 -6.72 -5.31
C VAL A 117 -3.50 -8.03 -5.20
N SER A 118 -3.87 -9.00 -6.04
CA SER A 118 -3.37 -10.38 -6.02
C SER A 118 -2.96 -10.87 -7.41
N ALA A 119 -2.30 -12.04 -7.49
CA ALA A 119 -2.02 -12.68 -8.76
C ALA A 119 -3.29 -13.03 -9.54
N ASP A 120 -4.37 -13.42 -8.84
CA ASP A 120 -5.68 -13.65 -9.46
C ASP A 120 -6.28 -12.35 -10.06
N ALA A 121 -6.17 -11.23 -9.34
CA ALA A 121 -6.59 -9.93 -9.87
C ALA A 121 -5.78 -9.53 -11.12
N ALA A 122 -4.49 -9.88 -11.16
CA ALA A 122 -3.65 -9.68 -12.34
C ALA A 122 -4.11 -10.55 -13.52
N ALA A 123 -4.40 -11.83 -13.27
CA ALA A 123 -4.88 -12.79 -14.26
C ALA A 123 -6.28 -12.43 -14.82
N ASN A 124 -7.14 -11.85 -14.00
CA ASN A 124 -8.51 -11.46 -14.34
C ASN A 124 -8.66 -9.96 -14.68
N HIS A 125 -7.54 -9.29 -14.98
CA HIS A 125 -7.50 -7.88 -15.29
C HIS A 125 -8.39 -7.51 -16.50
N ASP A 126 -9.03 -6.34 -16.44
CA ASP A 126 -10.06 -5.85 -17.37
C ASP A 126 -9.57 -5.56 -18.81
N THR A 127 -8.27 -5.32 -18.95
CA THR A 127 -7.60 -5.15 -20.26
C THR A 127 -6.99 -6.46 -20.78
N PRO A 128 -6.52 -6.52 -22.05
CA PRO A 128 -5.80 -7.68 -22.58
C PRO A 128 -4.56 -8.09 -21.75
N ALA A 129 -4.07 -7.23 -20.84
CA ALA A 129 -3.02 -7.60 -19.89
C ALA A 129 -3.39 -8.82 -19.04
N GLY A 130 -4.67 -9.06 -18.73
CA GLY A 130 -5.08 -10.23 -17.94
C GLY A 130 -4.73 -11.56 -18.60
N ALA A 131 -4.93 -11.66 -19.92
CA ALA A 131 -4.51 -12.83 -20.68
C ALA A 131 -2.99 -13.03 -20.66
N VAL A 132 -2.23 -11.93 -20.77
CA VAL A 132 -0.76 -11.96 -20.70
C VAL A 132 -0.27 -12.37 -19.32
N PHE A 133 -0.91 -11.87 -18.24
CA PHE A 133 -0.60 -12.30 -16.87
C PHE A 133 -0.84 -13.80 -16.69
N ARG A 134 -2.00 -14.31 -17.12
CA ARG A 134 -2.30 -15.75 -17.05
C ARG A 134 -1.27 -16.59 -17.77
N GLU A 135 -0.94 -16.25 -19.01
CA GLU A 135 0.06 -16.99 -19.79
C GLU A 135 1.43 -16.99 -19.10
N MET A 136 1.88 -15.86 -18.56
CA MET A 136 3.18 -15.77 -17.87
C MET A 136 3.20 -16.52 -16.53
N LEU A 137 2.08 -16.54 -15.80
CA LEU A 137 1.93 -17.31 -14.56
C LEU A 137 1.90 -18.82 -14.85
N GLU A 138 1.11 -19.26 -15.82
CA GLU A 138 0.98 -20.67 -16.23
C GLU A 138 2.30 -21.24 -16.77
N SER A 139 3.07 -20.43 -17.49
CA SER A 139 4.39 -20.83 -18.01
C SER A 139 5.52 -20.73 -16.99
N GLY A 140 5.28 -20.11 -15.82
CA GLY A 140 6.31 -19.87 -14.80
C GLY A 140 7.33 -18.79 -15.19
N GLU A 141 7.03 -17.94 -16.18
CA GLU A 141 7.89 -16.80 -16.53
C GLU A 141 7.92 -15.75 -15.40
N ILE A 142 6.82 -15.63 -14.66
CA ILE A 142 6.72 -14.84 -13.43
C ILE A 142 6.06 -15.68 -12.33
N ASP A 143 6.41 -15.40 -11.08
CA ASP A 143 5.70 -15.92 -9.92
C ASP A 143 4.56 -14.97 -9.50
N GLU A 144 3.74 -15.41 -8.53
CA GLU A 144 2.59 -14.65 -8.02
C GLU A 144 3.02 -13.29 -7.42
N ARG A 145 4.14 -13.24 -6.71
CA ARG A 145 4.66 -12.03 -6.09
C ARG A 145 5.03 -10.98 -7.15
N LEU A 146 5.77 -11.41 -8.18
CA LEU A 146 6.14 -10.55 -9.29
C LEU A 146 4.91 -10.11 -10.09
N ALA A 147 3.88 -10.95 -10.22
CA ALA A 147 2.62 -10.56 -10.84
C ALA A 147 1.93 -9.42 -10.07
N VAL A 148 1.86 -9.48 -8.74
CA VAL A 148 1.31 -8.39 -7.90
C VAL A 148 2.14 -7.11 -8.06
N MET A 149 3.47 -7.20 -8.04
CA MET A 149 4.35 -6.04 -8.24
C MET A 149 4.15 -5.41 -9.64
N LEU A 150 4.04 -6.23 -10.68
CA LEU A 150 3.79 -5.75 -12.05
C LEU A 150 2.40 -5.15 -12.20
N LEU A 151 1.38 -5.71 -11.52
CA LEU A 151 0.03 -5.15 -11.49
C LEU A 151 0.02 -3.74 -10.89
N LEU A 152 0.71 -3.51 -9.77
CA LEU A 152 0.86 -2.18 -9.18
C LEU A 152 1.49 -1.18 -10.16
N ILE A 153 2.53 -1.59 -10.90
CA ILE A 153 3.19 -0.73 -11.90
C ILE A 153 2.25 -0.43 -13.08
N VAL A 154 1.52 -1.44 -13.57
CA VAL A 154 0.52 -1.29 -14.64
C VAL A 154 -0.54 -0.28 -14.25
N GLU A 155 -1.13 -0.45 -13.07
CA GLU A 155 -2.21 0.41 -12.57
C GLU A 155 -1.71 1.84 -12.32
N ARG A 156 -0.52 2.00 -11.75
CA ARG A 156 0.12 3.31 -11.59
C ARG A 156 0.32 4.02 -12.94
N ARG A 157 0.76 3.30 -13.98
CA ARG A 157 0.98 3.88 -15.32
C ARG A 157 -0.32 4.17 -16.08
N ARG A 158 -1.42 3.47 -15.78
CA ARG A 158 -2.75 3.78 -16.34
C ARG A 158 -3.30 5.11 -15.83
N GLY A 159 -2.87 5.56 -14.65
CA GLY A 159 -3.27 6.85 -14.07
C GLY A 159 -4.80 6.94 -13.95
N GLU A 160 -5.40 7.96 -14.58
CA GLU A 160 -6.86 8.17 -14.62
C GLU A 160 -7.67 6.98 -15.16
N GLY A 161 -7.05 6.09 -15.94
CA GLY A 161 -7.70 4.89 -16.46
C GLY A 161 -7.62 3.67 -15.53
N SER A 162 -7.04 3.79 -14.35
CA SER A 162 -6.92 2.72 -13.35
C SER A 162 -8.19 2.62 -12.48
N PRO A 163 -8.85 1.46 -12.39
CA PRO A 163 -9.97 1.25 -11.45
C PRO A 163 -9.56 1.38 -9.97
N ILE A 164 -8.27 1.22 -9.66
CA ILE A 164 -7.73 1.32 -8.29
C ILE A 164 -6.92 2.61 -8.07
N LYS A 165 -7.09 3.63 -8.93
CA LYS A 165 -6.31 4.88 -8.86
C LYS A 165 -6.31 5.52 -7.47
N ALA A 166 -7.48 5.60 -6.83
CA ALA A 166 -7.60 6.24 -5.52
C ALA A 166 -6.72 5.55 -4.47
N TYR A 167 -6.61 4.22 -4.56
CA TYR A 167 -5.72 3.44 -3.71
C TYR A 167 -4.24 3.63 -4.10
N VAL A 168 -3.90 3.54 -5.40
CA VAL A 168 -2.51 3.72 -5.87
C VAL A 168 -1.95 5.11 -5.54
N ASP A 169 -2.79 6.15 -5.60
CA ASP A 169 -2.42 7.52 -5.21
C ASP A 169 -2.22 7.69 -3.70
N ALA A 170 -2.83 6.83 -2.88
CA ALA A 170 -2.69 6.83 -1.42
C ALA A 170 -1.48 6.03 -0.94
N LEU A 171 -0.82 5.27 -1.82
CA LEU A 171 0.42 4.58 -1.49
C LEU A 171 1.61 5.55 -1.42
N PRO A 172 2.66 5.24 -0.63
CA PRO A 172 3.90 6.02 -0.64
C PRO A 172 4.43 6.18 -2.07
N LYS A 173 4.87 7.40 -2.43
CA LYS A 173 5.43 7.66 -3.76
C LYS A 173 6.83 7.04 -3.89
N PRO A 174 7.33 6.83 -5.11
CA PRO A 174 8.71 6.44 -5.33
C PRO A 174 9.67 7.38 -4.58
N GLY A 175 10.55 6.80 -3.75
CA GLY A 175 11.48 7.54 -2.89
C GLY A 175 10.95 7.90 -1.49
N GLU A 176 9.65 7.76 -1.22
CA GLU A 176 9.09 7.99 0.13
C GLU A 176 9.21 6.77 1.05
N HIS A 177 9.43 5.57 0.48
CA HIS A 177 9.71 4.36 1.24
C HIS A 177 11.01 4.50 2.04
N LYS A 178 10.96 4.16 3.33
CA LYS A 178 12.07 4.31 4.27
C LYS A 178 12.89 3.02 4.47
N THR A 179 12.65 2.01 3.64
CA THR A 179 13.45 0.78 3.73
C THR A 179 14.89 1.06 3.29
N PRO A 180 15.89 0.37 3.88
CA PRO A 180 17.29 0.50 3.47
C PRO A 180 17.57 0.26 1.98
N LEU A 181 16.64 -0.36 1.24
CA LEU A 181 16.76 -0.51 -0.21
C LEU A 181 16.78 0.84 -0.94
N PHE A 182 16.28 1.91 -0.34
CA PHE A 182 16.28 3.28 -0.87
C PHE A 182 17.41 4.17 -0.33
N TYR A 183 18.21 3.66 0.62
CA TYR A 183 19.23 4.46 1.29
C TYR A 183 20.32 4.96 0.35
N ASP A 184 20.72 6.21 0.52
CA ASP A 184 21.84 6.78 -0.19
C ASP A 184 23.19 6.20 0.29
N ALA A 185 24.30 6.68 -0.28
CA ALA A 185 25.62 6.20 0.08
C ALA A 185 26.01 6.51 1.54
N ASN A 186 25.54 7.61 2.11
CA ASN A 186 25.82 8.01 3.49
C ASN A 186 25.00 7.18 4.47
N GLU A 187 23.72 6.97 4.20
CA GLU A 187 22.82 6.13 4.98
C GLU A 187 23.30 4.67 4.96
N MET A 188 23.73 4.17 3.79
CA MET A 188 24.36 2.84 3.70
C MET A 188 25.65 2.75 4.51
N LYS A 189 26.46 3.81 4.56
CA LYS A 189 27.67 3.83 5.40
C LYS A 189 27.33 3.69 6.89
N ALA A 190 26.20 4.23 7.35
CA ALA A 190 25.75 4.07 8.73
C ALA A 190 25.39 2.61 9.08
N LEU A 191 25.03 1.79 8.08
CA LEU A 191 24.76 0.35 8.28
C LEU A 191 26.03 -0.50 8.28
N ARG A 192 27.20 0.04 7.90
CA ARG A 192 28.44 -0.76 7.76
C ARG A 192 28.77 -1.49 9.07
N GLY A 193 29.07 -2.79 8.95
CA GLY A 193 29.35 -3.68 10.09
C GLY A 193 28.12 -4.36 10.70
N THR A 194 26.92 -4.03 10.24
CA THR A 194 25.68 -4.73 10.61
C THR A 194 25.32 -5.81 9.59
N ASN A 195 24.43 -6.73 9.96
CA ASN A 195 23.88 -7.71 9.01
C ASN A 195 23.03 -7.01 7.93
N LEU A 196 22.35 -5.91 8.28
CA LEU A 196 21.56 -5.12 7.33
C LEU A 196 22.36 -4.62 6.13
N HIS A 197 23.56 -4.08 6.33
CA HIS A 197 24.37 -3.60 5.19
C HIS A 197 24.58 -4.68 4.13
N ARG A 198 24.85 -5.90 4.60
CA ARG A 198 25.12 -7.06 3.75
C ARG A 198 23.84 -7.56 3.09
N ALA A 199 22.77 -7.72 3.86
CA ALA A 199 21.45 -8.11 3.36
C ALA A 199 20.93 -7.15 2.29
N VAL A 200 21.04 -5.84 2.53
CA VAL A 200 20.59 -4.79 1.60
C VAL A 200 21.42 -4.78 0.32
N SER A 201 22.74 -4.91 0.43
CA SER A 201 23.63 -4.96 -0.73
C SER A 201 23.34 -6.17 -1.61
N ALA A 202 23.21 -7.36 -1.00
CA ALA A 202 22.85 -8.58 -1.71
C ALA A 202 21.46 -8.48 -2.37
N GLN A 203 20.48 -7.93 -1.65
CA GLN A 203 19.13 -7.78 -2.16
C GLN A 203 19.07 -6.78 -3.32
N ARG A 204 19.79 -5.66 -3.28
CA ARG A 204 19.90 -4.72 -4.42
C ARG A 204 20.46 -5.40 -5.67
N ARG A 205 21.51 -6.22 -5.54
CA ARG A 205 22.06 -7.00 -6.67
C ARG A 205 21.04 -8.00 -7.22
N ARG A 206 20.35 -8.73 -6.32
CA ARG A 206 19.30 -9.68 -6.71
C ARG A 206 18.16 -8.99 -7.46
N LEU A 207 17.65 -7.87 -6.94
CA LEU A 207 16.58 -7.11 -7.58
C LEU A 207 17.00 -6.52 -8.93
N ALA A 208 18.28 -6.16 -9.09
CA ALA A 208 18.80 -5.76 -10.40
C ALA A 208 18.75 -6.88 -11.45
N SER A 209 19.06 -8.12 -11.06
CA SER A 209 18.89 -9.29 -11.93
C SER A 209 17.42 -9.55 -12.23
N VAL A 210 16.55 -9.60 -11.21
CA VAL A 210 15.10 -9.83 -11.42
C VAL A 210 14.47 -8.77 -12.33
N LEU A 211 14.87 -7.50 -12.16
CA LEU A 211 14.42 -6.42 -13.04
C LEU A 211 14.81 -6.68 -14.49
N LYS A 212 16.09 -6.99 -14.73
CA LYS A 212 16.65 -7.19 -16.07
C LYS A 212 16.05 -8.43 -16.75
N ASP A 213 16.00 -9.53 -16.02
CA ASP A 213 15.77 -10.86 -16.57
C ASP A 213 14.28 -11.21 -16.63
N SER A 214 13.46 -10.64 -15.74
CA SER A 214 12.01 -10.96 -15.64
C SER A 214 11.11 -9.74 -15.78
N ALA A 215 11.28 -8.71 -14.94
CA ALA A 215 10.30 -7.62 -14.87
C ALA A 215 10.27 -6.73 -16.12
N ILE A 216 11.43 -6.42 -16.74
CA ILE A 216 11.48 -5.65 -17.99
C ILE A 216 10.83 -6.42 -19.16
N PRO A 217 11.17 -7.70 -19.42
CA PRO A 217 10.48 -8.49 -20.45
C PRO A 217 8.97 -8.58 -20.23
N ALA A 218 8.53 -8.97 -19.04
CA ALA A 218 7.11 -9.08 -18.69
C ALA A 218 6.39 -7.72 -18.83
N GLY A 219 6.98 -6.66 -18.27
CA GLY A 219 6.48 -5.29 -18.38
C GLY A 219 6.27 -4.82 -19.81
N LYS A 220 7.18 -5.16 -20.75
CA LYS A 220 7.00 -4.83 -22.17
C LYS A 220 5.78 -5.52 -22.78
N LYS A 221 5.54 -6.81 -22.46
CA LYS A 221 4.36 -7.55 -22.92
C LYS A 221 3.08 -6.92 -22.38
N LEU A 222 3.06 -6.63 -21.08
CA LEU A 222 1.92 -6.01 -20.39
C LEU A 222 1.59 -4.62 -20.95
N MET A 223 2.56 -3.71 -21.06
CA MET A 223 2.30 -2.35 -21.55
C MET A 223 1.81 -2.33 -23.00
N ARG A 224 2.26 -3.27 -23.84
CA ARG A 224 1.72 -3.45 -25.20
C ARG A 224 0.25 -3.90 -25.18
N ALA A 225 -0.09 -4.84 -24.29
CA ALA A 225 -1.46 -5.34 -24.13
C ALA A 225 -2.41 -4.28 -23.56
N VAL A 226 -1.97 -3.46 -22.61
CA VAL A 226 -2.75 -2.34 -22.10
C VAL A 226 -2.93 -1.27 -23.18
N ALA A 227 -1.88 -0.95 -23.95
CA ALA A 227 -1.94 0.06 -25.00
C ALA A 227 -2.85 -0.33 -26.20
N SER A 228 -3.10 -1.63 -26.40
CA SER A 228 -4.03 -2.13 -27.43
C SER A 228 -5.48 -2.17 -26.96
N HIS A 229 -5.74 -1.93 -25.66
CA HIS A 229 -7.09 -1.90 -25.13
C HIS A 229 -7.90 -0.75 -25.73
N VAL A 230 -9.05 -1.08 -26.31
CA VAL A 230 -10.06 -0.12 -26.76
C VAL A 230 -11.23 -0.17 -25.76
N PRO A 231 -11.52 0.93 -25.03
CA PRO A 231 -12.60 0.98 -24.07
C PRO A 231 -13.97 0.64 -24.69
N PRO A 232 -14.89 0.00 -23.95
CA PRO A 232 -16.22 -0.38 -24.44
C PRO A 232 -17.01 0.78 -25.06
N GLU A 233 -16.97 1.97 -24.44
CA GLU A 233 -17.67 3.17 -24.93
C GLU A 233 -17.21 3.65 -26.31
N GLU A 234 -15.97 3.36 -26.70
CA GLU A 234 -15.46 3.66 -28.05
C GLU A 234 -15.80 2.56 -29.06
N ARG A 235 -16.06 1.33 -28.60
CA ARG A 235 -16.52 0.22 -29.45
C ARG A 235 -17.96 0.46 -29.90
N GLU A 236 -18.83 0.90 -28.99
CA GLU A 236 -20.23 1.23 -29.32
C GLU A 236 -20.35 2.39 -30.32
N LYS A 237 -19.48 3.40 -30.21
CA LYS A 237 -19.44 4.51 -31.19
C LYS A 237 -18.96 4.09 -32.59
N LYS A 238 -18.20 3.00 -32.70
CA LYS A 238 -17.74 2.44 -33.97
C LYS A 238 -18.74 1.46 -34.60
N THR A 239 -19.57 0.81 -33.80
CA THR A 239 -20.63 -0.09 -34.28
C THR A 239 -21.97 0.63 -34.54
N GLY A 240 -22.17 1.81 -33.96
CA GLY A 240 -23.29 2.73 -34.25
C GLY A 240 -23.15 3.47 -35.59
N GLY A 241 -22.92 2.74 -36.69
CA GLY A 241 -22.99 3.27 -38.05
C GLY A 241 -24.44 3.44 -38.51
N GLY A 242 -25.13 4.45 -38.00
CA GLY A 242 -26.39 4.95 -38.55
C GLY A 242 -26.13 6.25 -39.31
N TRP A 243 -26.35 6.27 -40.62
CA TRP A 243 -26.27 7.47 -41.45
C TRP A 243 -27.17 8.57 -40.85
N LEU A 244 -26.58 9.65 -40.33
CA LEU A 244 -27.27 10.94 -40.24
C LEU A 244 -26.23 12.06 -40.41
N PRO A 245 -26.46 13.05 -41.30
CA PRO A 245 -25.46 14.07 -41.57
C PRO A 245 -25.34 15.11 -40.45
N TRP A 246 -24.12 15.62 -40.26
CA TRP A 246 -23.67 16.54 -39.21
C TRP A 246 -24.33 17.93 -39.16
N TRP A 247 -25.31 18.23 -40.03
CA TRP A 247 -25.98 19.54 -40.12
C TRP A 247 -27.42 19.57 -39.60
N LEU A 248 -27.98 18.45 -39.12
CA LEU A 248 -29.33 18.41 -38.52
C LEU A 248 -29.23 18.07 -37.03
N GLY A 249 -29.28 19.09 -36.17
CA GLY A 249 -29.45 18.89 -34.73
C GLY A 249 -28.77 19.94 -33.87
N GLY A 250 -29.32 21.17 -33.87
CA GLY A 250 -29.00 22.18 -32.87
C GLY A 250 -29.41 21.71 -31.46
N GLY A 251 -28.52 21.94 -30.49
CA GLY A 251 -28.73 21.59 -29.09
C GLY A 251 -27.52 21.97 -28.24
N ASN A 252 -27.33 23.28 -28.06
CA ASN A 252 -26.36 23.83 -27.12
C ASN A 252 -26.78 23.42 -25.69
N GLY A 253 -26.04 22.53 -25.04
CA GLY A 253 -26.40 22.16 -23.66
C GLY A 253 -25.56 21.13 -22.92
N LYS A 254 -24.48 20.56 -23.50
CA LYS A 254 -23.56 19.67 -22.76
C LYS A 254 -22.12 19.81 -23.29
N ARG A 255 -21.51 20.96 -23.04
CA ARG A 255 -20.07 21.17 -23.23
C ARG A 255 -19.48 21.61 -21.88
N ASP A 256 -19.42 20.71 -20.90
CA ASP A 256 -18.43 20.89 -19.82
C ASP A 256 -18.15 19.70 -18.88
N LEU A 257 -18.53 18.46 -19.23
CA LEU A 257 -17.90 17.31 -18.59
C LEU A 257 -16.65 16.96 -19.38
N ARG A 258 -15.56 17.66 -19.05
CA ARG A 258 -14.21 17.49 -19.60
C ARG A 258 -13.93 16.02 -19.92
N ARG A 259 -13.71 15.73 -21.20
CA ARG A 259 -13.01 14.55 -21.69
C ARG A 259 -11.67 14.43 -20.93
N ARG A 260 -11.64 13.69 -19.83
CA ARG A 260 -10.38 13.15 -19.29
C ARG A 260 -9.94 12.09 -20.28
N ARG A 261 -9.23 12.52 -21.32
CA ARG A 261 -8.61 11.62 -22.29
C ARG A 261 -7.65 10.75 -21.50
N ALA A 262 -8.00 9.49 -21.26
CA ALA A 262 -7.12 8.54 -20.59
C ALA A 262 -5.75 8.61 -21.26
N THR A 263 -4.75 9.08 -20.52
CA THR A 263 -3.39 9.16 -21.02
C THR A 263 -2.94 7.74 -21.31
N LYS A 264 -2.49 7.48 -22.54
CA LYS A 264 -1.97 6.15 -22.88
C LYS A 264 -0.81 5.83 -21.93
N PRO A 265 -0.82 4.65 -21.28
CA PRO A 265 0.24 4.29 -20.34
C PRO A 265 1.60 4.29 -21.06
N SER A 266 2.65 4.70 -20.33
CA SER A 266 4.00 4.78 -20.86
C SER A 266 4.48 3.40 -21.33
N ALA A 267 4.89 3.32 -22.59
CA ALA A 267 5.50 2.12 -23.18
C ALA A 267 7.02 1.99 -22.87
N LYS A 268 7.58 2.91 -22.06
CA LYS A 268 8.99 2.83 -21.65
C LYS A 268 9.24 1.56 -20.83
N PRO A 269 10.45 0.98 -20.86
CA PRO A 269 10.82 -0.11 -19.96
C PRO A 269 10.55 0.24 -18.49
N ILE A 270 10.30 -0.77 -17.67
CA ILE A 270 10.20 -0.59 -16.21
C ILE A 270 11.58 -0.15 -15.70
N THR A 271 11.59 0.92 -14.92
CA THR A 271 12.81 1.45 -14.30
C THR A 271 13.10 0.77 -12.96
N MET A 272 14.33 0.91 -12.47
CA MET A 272 14.68 0.42 -11.13
C MET A 272 13.79 1.05 -10.05
N ASP A 273 13.53 2.36 -10.13
CA ASP A 273 12.73 3.07 -9.13
C ASP A 273 11.28 2.58 -9.10
N GLU A 274 10.67 2.33 -10.26
CA GLU A 274 9.31 1.74 -10.34
C GLU A 274 9.27 0.33 -9.76
N PHE A 275 10.31 -0.47 -10.04
CA PHE A 275 10.36 -1.84 -9.55
C PHE A 275 10.63 -1.91 -8.04
N LEU A 276 11.56 -1.11 -7.52
CA LEU A 276 11.81 -0.98 -6.09
C LEU A 276 10.58 -0.46 -5.36
N TRP A 277 9.89 0.54 -5.93
CA TRP A 277 8.62 1.03 -5.37
C TRP A 277 7.59 -0.10 -5.25
N ALA A 278 7.38 -0.88 -6.31
CA ALA A 278 6.41 -1.98 -6.30
C ALA A 278 6.84 -3.11 -5.34
N TYR A 279 8.13 -3.43 -5.31
CA TYR A 279 8.71 -4.41 -4.39
C TYR A 279 8.49 -4.01 -2.93
N ALA A 280 8.87 -2.79 -2.56
CA ALA A 280 8.71 -2.29 -1.20
C ALA A 280 7.23 -2.16 -0.81
N THR A 281 6.37 -1.73 -1.74
CA THR A 281 4.92 -1.68 -1.54
C THR A 281 4.36 -3.08 -1.25
N PHE A 282 4.76 -4.09 -2.04
CA PHE A 282 4.33 -5.47 -1.81
C PHE A 282 4.77 -5.99 -0.45
N TRP A 283 6.07 -5.95 -0.16
CA TRP A 283 6.62 -6.56 1.07
C TRP A 283 6.21 -5.84 2.35
N SER A 284 5.89 -4.56 2.29
CA SER A 284 5.43 -3.81 3.46
C SER A 284 3.94 -3.99 3.77
N ARG A 285 3.14 -4.54 2.84
CA ARG A 285 1.65 -4.50 2.90
C ARG A 285 0.94 -5.81 2.59
N ALA A 286 1.59 -6.76 1.93
CA ALA A 286 0.96 -8.02 1.55
C ALA A 286 0.66 -8.90 2.76
N LEU A 287 -0.51 -9.56 2.72
CA LEU A 287 -0.94 -10.55 3.69
C LEU A 287 -0.91 -11.94 3.04
N ALA A 288 -0.52 -12.95 3.80
CA ALA A 288 -0.64 -14.35 3.41
C ALA A 288 -2.03 -14.87 3.78
N LEU A 289 -2.99 -14.79 2.85
CA LEU A 289 -4.39 -15.12 3.07
C LEU A 289 -4.64 -16.63 2.90
N PRO A 290 -5.14 -17.34 3.93
CA PRO A 290 -5.40 -18.78 3.85
C PRO A 290 -6.71 -19.06 3.09
N ILE A 291 -6.70 -18.77 1.79
CA ILE A 291 -7.85 -18.89 0.88
C ILE A 291 -7.48 -19.89 -0.22
N GLY A 292 -8.34 -20.88 -0.44
CA GLY A 292 -8.13 -21.92 -1.44
C GLY A 292 -8.93 -23.19 -1.10
N PRO A 293 -8.99 -24.17 -2.02
CA PRO A 293 -9.65 -25.45 -1.75
C PRO A 293 -8.92 -26.25 -0.68
N ASP A 294 -7.59 -26.06 -0.55
CA ASP A 294 -6.75 -26.59 0.51
C ASP A 294 -5.61 -25.59 0.80
N PRO A 295 -5.78 -24.66 1.76
CA PRO A 295 -4.75 -23.68 2.11
C PRO A 295 -3.46 -24.29 2.65
N GLU A 296 -3.51 -25.51 3.20
CA GLU A 296 -2.34 -26.20 3.75
C GLU A 296 -1.50 -26.83 2.63
N ALA A 297 -2.15 -27.38 1.60
CA ALA A 297 -1.45 -27.98 0.45
C ALA A 297 -1.12 -26.98 -0.68
N SER A 298 -2.01 -26.01 -0.93
CA SER A 298 -1.89 -25.06 -2.06
C SER A 298 -1.11 -23.80 -1.70
N GLY A 299 -0.84 -23.58 -0.41
CA GLY A 299 -0.25 -22.35 0.11
C GLY A 299 -1.27 -21.22 0.27
N ALA A 300 -0.86 -20.19 1.02
CA ALA A 300 -1.64 -18.99 1.21
C ALA A 300 -1.50 -18.05 0.00
N VAL A 301 -2.59 -17.38 -0.37
CA VAL A 301 -2.58 -16.33 -1.40
C VAL A 301 -1.94 -15.07 -0.82
N GLU A 302 -0.82 -14.64 -1.38
CA GLU A 302 -0.19 -13.37 -1.01
C GLU A 302 -0.83 -12.21 -1.78
N ALA A 303 -1.50 -11.31 -1.06
CA ALA A 303 -2.20 -10.18 -1.64
C ALA A 303 -2.14 -8.95 -0.75
N ILE A 304 -2.17 -7.77 -1.36
CA ILE A 304 -2.43 -6.54 -0.62
C ILE A 304 -3.94 -6.33 -0.56
N VAL A 305 -4.45 -5.97 0.62
CA VAL A 305 -5.89 -5.76 0.84
C VAL A 305 -6.14 -4.28 1.09
N PRO A 306 -6.51 -3.49 0.06
CA PRO A 306 -6.73 -2.05 0.19
C PRO A 306 -7.68 -1.73 1.33
N GLY A 307 -7.25 -0.84 2.23
CA GLY A 307 -8.04 -0.47 3.40
C GLY A 307 -7.53 -1.15 4.67
N ILE A 308 -7.34 -2.47 4.65
CA ILE A 308 -6.78 -3.24 5.78
C ILE A 308 -5.28 -2.98 5.91
N ASP A 309 -4.59 -2.81 4.79
CA ASP A 309 -3.14 -2.54 4.72
C ASP A 309 -2.71 -1.15 5.21
N PHE A 310 -3.66 -0.30 5.62
CA PHE A 310 -3.39 0.96 6.33
C PHE A 310 -3.31 0.78 7.85
N ALA A 311 -3.61 -0.40 8.40
CA ALA A 311 -3.43 -0.68 9.82
C ALA A 311 -1.93 -0.75 10.14
N ASN A 312 -1.45 0.10 11.04
CA ASN A 312 -0.04 0.11 11.42
C ASN A 312 0.31 -1.01 12.41
N HIS A 313 1.61 -1.22 12.58
CA HIS A 313 2.16 -2.24 13.45
C HIS A 313 2.22 -1.82 14.93
N SER A 314 1.99 -2.78 15.83
CA SER A 314 2.56 -2.74 17.17
C SER A 314 2.95 -4.13 17.64
N CYS A 315 4.20 -4.32 18.06
CA CYS A 315 4.60 -5.52 18.82
C CYS A 315 4.06 -5.46 20.26
N ALA A 316 4.12 -4.29 20.90
CA ALA A 316 3.84 -4.16 22.32
C ALA A 316 2.33 -4.16 22.65
N ARG A 317 1.52 -3.50 21.82
CA ARG A 317 0.09 -3.28 22.09
C ARG A 317 -0.77 -3.35 20.82
N PRO A 318 -0.75 -4.47 20.06
CA PRO A 318 -1.75 -4.66 19.01
C PRO A 318 -3.15 -4.71 19.62
N ASN A 319 -4.12 -4.01 19.03
CA ASN A 319 -5.50 -3.94 19.52
C ASN A 319 -6.53 -4.50 18.52
N ALA A 320 -6.07 -4.90 17.33
CA ALA A 320 -6.85 -5.60 16.33
C ALA A 320 -6.04 -6.69 15.63
N ARG A 321 -6.72 -7.51 14.83
CA ARG A 321 -6.13 -8.48 13.89
C ARG A 321 -6.98 -8.54 12.64
N TRP A 322 -6.39 -8.97 11.52
CA TRP A 322 -7.19 -9.32 10.35
C TRP A 322 -7.62 -10.80 10.43
N ALA A 323 -8.72 -11.13 9.74
CA ALA A 323 -9.18 -12.49 9.56
C ALA A 323 -9.81 -12.64 8.17
N VAL A 324 -10.01 -13.90 7.74
CA VAL A 324 -10.79 -14.20 6.53
C VAL A 324 -12.11 -14.84 6.93
N ALA A 325 -13.21 -14.20 6.56
CA ALA A 325 -14.56 -14.72 6.63
C ALA A 325 -14.98 -15.33 5.28
N ASN A 326 -15.89 -16.31 5.32
CA ASN A 326 -16.44 -17.00 4.13
C ASN A 326 -15.38 -17.63 3.20
N ALA A 327 -14.23 -18.03 3.73
CA ALA A 327 -13.28 -18.85 2.97
C ALA A 327 -13.88 -20.24 2.70
N SER A 328 -13.83 -20.70 1.45
CA SER A 328 -14.21 -22.07 1.07
C SER A 328 -13.42 -23.07 1.92
N GLY A 329 -14.10 -24.05 2.54
CA GLY A 329 -13.46 -25.11 3.31
C GLY A 329 -13.46 -24.97 4.84
N ARG A 330 -14.00 -23.88 5.41
CA ARG A 330 -14.25 -23.78 6.87
C ARG A 330 -15.64 -24.31 7.24
N GLU A 331 -15.74 -25.08 8.33
CA GLU A 331 -17.03 -25.52 8.90
C GLU A 331 -17.91 -24.29 9.21
N GLY A 332 -19.12 -24.27 8.64
CA GLY A 332 -20.05 -23.13 8.77
C GLY A 332 -19.91 -22.03 7.73
N ALA A 333 -19.10 -22.21 6.67
CA ALA A 333 -19.00 -21.26 5.56
C ALA A 333 -20.37 -21.02 4.89
N THR A 334 -20.84 -19.77 4.93
CA THR A 334 -21.99 -19.36 4.12
C THR A 334 -21.55 -19.17 2.67
N ALA A 335 -22.46 -19.34 1.70
CA ALA A 335 -22.20 -19.23 0.26
C ALA A 335 -21.95 -17.79 -0.21
N GLY A 336 -21.12 -17.04 0.50
CA GLY A 336 -20.73 -15.66 0.22
C GLY A 336 -19.30 -15.56 -0.31
N GLU A 337 -18.99 -14.42 -0.92
CA GLU A 337 -17.63 -14.09 -1.34
C GLU A 337 -16.69 -14.02 -0.13
N PRO A 338 -15.47 -14.58 -0.22
CA PRO A 338 -14.45 -14.41 0.81
C PRO A 338 -14.25 -12.92 1.12
N THR A 339 -14.18 -12.60 2.41
CA THR A 339 -14.06 -11.21 2.87
C THR A 339 -12.97 -11.14 3.93
N VAL A 340 -12.06 -10.19 3.78
CA VAL A 340 -11.03 -9.90 4.78
C VAL A 340 -11.59 -8.91 5.78
N THR A 341 -11.61 -9.27 7.06
CA THR A 341 -12.13 -8.45 8.16
C THR A 341 -10.99 -7.94 9.02
N LEU A 342 -11.15 -6.73 9.57
CA LEU A 342 -10.35 -6.22 10.68
C LEU A 342 -11.18 -6.34 11.95
N GLU A 343 -10.68 -7.07 12.93
CA GLU A 343 -11.42 -7.50 14.11
C GLU A 343 -10.70 -7.14 15.40
N CYS A 344 -11.46 -6.80 16.44
CA CYS A 344 -10.97 -6.57 17.79
C CYS A 344 -11.84 -7.29 18.82
N LEU A 345 -11.27 -7.60 19.99
CA LEU A 345 -12.04 -8.13 21.12
C LEU A 345 -12.61 -7.02 22.01
N SER A 346 -11.88 -5.91 22.10
CA SER A 346 -12.30 -4.67 22.75
C SER A 346 -12.09 -3.54 21.77
N VAL A 347 -13.14 -2.78 21.50
CA VAL A 347 -13.08 -1.66 20.55
C VAL A 347 -12.20 -0.57 21.16
N PRO A 348 -11.16 -0.08 20.44
CA PRO A 348 -10.36 1.03 20.91
C PRO A 348 -11.19 2.30 21.10
N GLY A 349 -10.70 3.24 21.91
CA GLY A 349 -11.41 4.49 22.19
C GLY A 349 -11.60 5.35 20.93
N PRO A 350 -12.61 6.25 20.90
CA PRO A 350 -12.81 7.17 19.78
C PRO A 350 -11.55 8.00 19.47
N GLY A 351 -11.10 7.96 18.22
CA GLY A 351 -9.88 8.62 17.76
C GLY A 351 -8.57 7.87 18.07
N GLU A 352 -8.62 6.72 18.77
CA GLU A 352 -7.44 5.87 18.94
C GLU A 352 -7.10 5.13 17.64
N GLU A 353 -5.80 4.90 17.43
CA GLU A 353 -5.30 4.15 16.29
C GLU A 353 -5.57 2.64 16.45
N VAL A 354 -5.95 2.01 15.35
CA VAL A 354 -6.13 0.57 15.23
C VAL A 354 -4.81 -0.03 14.73
N LEU A 355 -4.16 -0.78 15.61
CA LEU A 355 -2.84 -1.37 15.42
C LEU A 355 -2.95 -2.89 15.37
N ILE A 356 -2.26 -3.49 14.40
CA ILE A 356 -2.17 -4.95 14.24
C ILE A 356 -0.73 -5.42 14.49
N SER A 357 -0.53 -6.71 14.73
CA SER A 357 0.81 -7.29 14.66
C SER A 357 1.11 -7.74 13.23
N TYR A 358 2.28 -7.34 12.71
CA TYR A 358 2.83 -7.85 11.44
C TYR A 358 3.57 -9.19 11.65
N GLY A 359 3.58 -9.69 12.89
CA GLY A 359 4.35 -10.82 13.37
C GLY A 359 5.40 -10.40 14.40
N ASP A 360 5.90 -11.39 15.14
CA ASP A 360 6.92 -11.22 16.18
C ASP A 360 8.30 -11.05 15.53
N LYS A 361 8.55 -9.85 14.96
CA LYS A 361 9.73 -9.54 14.15
C LYS A 361 10.76 -8.70 14.92
N PRO A 362 12.06 -8.98 14.78
CA PRO A 362 13.10 -8.12 15.33
C PRO A 362 13.19 -6.80 14.56
N ASN A 363 13.79 -5.76 15.17
CA ASN A 363 13.91 -4.45 14.54
C ASN A 363 14.75 -4.47 13.25
N GLU A 364 15.71 -5.39 13.15
CA GLU A 364 16.46 -5.63 11.91
C GLU A 364 15.52 -5.99 10.76
N GLU A 365 14.55 -6.89 10.99
CA GLU A 365 13.60 -7.30 9.96
C GLU A 365 12.55 -6.21 9.69
N LEU A 366 12.03 -5.56 10.74
CA LEU A 366 11.08 -4.45 10.60
C LEU A 366 11.67 -3.32 9.75
N LEU A 367 12.94 -2.96 9.99
CA LEU A 367 13.60 -1.91 9.23
C LEU A 367 13.84 -2.35 7.78
N PHE A 368 14.29 -3.58 7.57
CA PHE A 368 14.57 -4.11 6.24
C PHE A 368 13.32 -4.18 5.35
N VAL A 369 12.20 -4.66 5.91
CA VAL A 369 10.98 -4.95 5.16
C VAL A 369 10.03 -3.75 5.12
N HIS A 370 9.81 -3.09 6.26
CA HIS A 370 8.78 -2.07 6.43
C HIS A 370 9.34 -0.65 6.57
N GLY A 371 10.64 -0.48 6.81
CA GLY A 371 11.29 0.83 6.87
C GLY A 371 11.11 1.56 8.21
N PHE A 372 10.84 0.84 9.29
CA PHE A 372 10.77 1.40 10.64
C PHE A 372 11.31 0.41 11.68
N ALA A 373 11.59 0.90 12.89
CA ALA A 373 11.95 0.08 14.05
C ALA A 373 11.18 0.58 15.29
N GLU A 374 10.84 -0.33 16.20
CA GLU A 374 10.14 0.00 17.46
C GLU A 374 11.13 0.09 18.62
N ARG A 375 11.04 1.17 19.40
CA ARG A 375 11.98 1.47 20.49
C ARG A 375 11.98 0.44 21.62
N GLU A 376 10.80 -0.13 21.91
CA GLU A 376 10.59 -1.09 23.00
C GLU A 376 10.02 -2.40 22.42
N ASN A 377 10.63 -2.91 21.35
CA ASN A 377 10.22 -4.14 20.70
C ASN A 377 10.56 -5.37 21.59
N PRO A 378 9.57 -6.09 22.17
CA PRO A 378 9.83 -7.25 23.03
C PRO A 378 10.36 -8.46 22.25
N HIS A 379 10.25 -8.45 20.91
CA HIS A 379 10.74 -9.49 20.01
C HIS A 379 12.07 -9.11 19.35
N ASP A 380 12.72 -8.03 19.80
CA ASP A 380 14.00 -7.62 19.22
C ASP A 380 15.08 -8.68 19.47
N ALA A 381 15.90 -8.91 18.45
CA ALA A 381 16.91 -9.94 18.47
C ALA A 381 18.08 -9.54 17.58
N LEU A 382 19.29 -9.91 18.01
CA LEU A 382 20.51 -9.76 17.22
C LEU A 382 20.96 -11.13 16.70
N VAL A 383 21.07 -11.25 15.38
CA VAL A 383 21.64 -12.44 14.75
C VAL A 383 23.16 -12.32 14.74
N LEU A 384 23.85 -13.29 15.34
CA LEU A 384 25.31 -13.38 15.33
C LEU A 384 25.76 -14.43 14.32
N HIS A 385 26.47 -14.00 13.27
CA HIS A 385 27.09 -14.90 12.33
C HIS A 385 28.45 -15.37 12.86
N PRO A 386 28.73 -16.69 12.89
CA PRO A 386 30.02 -17.17 13.31
C PRO A 386 31.10 -16.82 12.28
N HIS A 387 32.32 -16.55 12.74
CA HIS A 387 33.45 -16.06 11.91
C HIS A 387 33.86 -17.02 10.78
N TRP A 388 33.51 -18.31 10.87
CA TRP A 388 33.79 -19.30 9.82
C TRP A 388 32.71 -19.35 8.74
N MET A 389 31.61 -18.61 8.90
CA MET A 389 30.59 -18.48 7.86
C MET A 389 31.16 -17.58 6.77
N LYS A 390 31.73 -18.19 5.72
CA LYS A 390 32.14 -17.45 4.54
C LYS A 390 30.92 -16.90 3.84
N HIS A 391 30.96 -15.63 3.49
CA HIS A 391 29.90 -15.02 2.72
C HIS A 391 30.39 -14.68 1.33
N ALA A 392 29.50 -14.80 0.34
CA ALA A 392 29.84 -14.63 -1.08
C ALA A 392 30.39 -13.24 -1.45
N ASP A 393 30.30 -12.27 -0.54
CA ASP A 393 30.74 -10.89 -0.74
C ASP A 393 32.10 -10.58 -0.07
N ASP A 394 32.64 -11.49 0.77
CA ASP A 394 33.91 -11.25 1.49
C ASP A 394 35.15 -11.30 0.57
N ASP A 395 34.96 -11.70 -0.69
CA ASP A 395 36.03 -11.84 -1.69
C ASP A 395 36.27 -10.56 -2.53
N ASP A 396 35.42 -9.53 -2.41
CA ASP A 396 35.47 -8.34 -3.32
C ASP A 396 36.18 -7.11 -2.71
N ASP A 397 36.49 -7.11 -1.40
CA ASP A 397 37.23 -6.03 -0.72
C ASP A 397 38.77 -6.25 -0.72
N GLY A 398 39.26 -7.27 -1.45
CA GLY A 398 40.68 -7.64 -1.53
C GLY A 398 41.40 -7.11 -2.77
N GLY A 399 41.42 -5.79 -2.99
CA GLY A 399 42.13 -5.20 -4.13
C GLY A 399 42.34 -3.70 -4.04
N GLY A 400 43.36 -3.28 -3.28
CA GLY A 400 43.86 -1.90 -3.20
C GLY A 400 45.14 -1.80 -2.40
#